data_AF-A0A7K9NQV9-F1
#
_entry.id   AF-A0A7K9NQV9-F1
#
_cell.length_a   1.000
_cell.length_b   1.000
_cell.length_c   1.000
_cell.angle_alpha   90.00
_cell.angle_beta   90.00
_cell.angle_gamma   90.00
#
_symmetry.space_group_name_H-M   'P 1'
#
loop_
_entity.id
_entity.type
_entity.pdbx_description
1 polymer ?
#
loop_
_entity_poly.entity_id
_entity_poly.type
_entity_poly.pdbx_seq_one_letter_code
_entity_poly.pdbx_strand_id
1 'polypeptide(L)'
;PRGDQCVTRNSLYTKTEQPGRFSYTSPRWGSKHNIHVVETNYEEYALVATQISKNTGSSTMVLLYSRTKELSPERLEMFTQFSREQGLTDDEILILPQTGEAGSTGR
;
A
#
# COMPACT_ATOMS: atom_id res chain seq x y z
N PRO A 1 11.32 13.11 -13.41
CA PRO A 1 11.48 13.60 -12.03
C PRO A 1 10.40 14.64 -11.69
N ARG A 2 9.43 14.32 -10.84
CA ARG A 2 8.65 15.38 -10.19
C ARG A 2 9.52 15.85 -9.02
N GLY A 3 10.00 17.10 -9.06
CA GLY A 3 11.00 17.64 -8.14
C GLY A 3 10.51 17.79 -6.70
N ASP A 4 11.04 18.78 -5.95
CA ASP A 4 10.73 19.09 -4.54
C ASP A 4 9.29 19.58 -4.27
N GLN A 5 8.32 19.26 -5.15
CA GLN A 5 6.93 19.65 -5.01
C GLN A 5 6.12 18.54 -4.34
N CYS A 6 5.45 18.89 -3.24
CA CYS A 6 4.49 18.02 -2.58
C CYS A 6 3.24 17.85 -3.44
N VAL A 7 2.78 16.60 -3.63
CA VAL A 7 1.57 16.29 -4.41
C VAL A 7 0.69 15.32 -3.63
N THR A 8 -0.55 15.72 -3.37
CA THR A 8 -1.56 14.86 -2.76
C THR A 8 -2.27 14.02 -3.82
N ARG A 9 -2.54 12.75 -3.51
CA ARG A 9 -3.36 11.85 -4.34
C ARG A 9 -4.45 11.21 -3.50
N ASN A 10 -5.68 11.35 -3.95
CA ASN A 10 -6.85 10.74 -3.30
C ASN A 10 -7.35 9.57 -4.16
N SER A 11 -7.65 8.45 -3.51
CA SER A 11 -8.30 7.29 -4.14
C SER A 11 -9.50 6.89 -3.29
N LEU A 12 -10.67 6.76 -3.93
CA LEU A 12 -11.88 6.31 -3.25
C LEU A 12 -12.03 4.80 -3.43
N TYR A 13 -12.02 4.07 -2.32
CA TYR A 13 -12.16 2.61 -2.31
C TYR A 13 -13.61 2.21 -2.04
N THR A 14 -14.14 1.31 -2.85
CA THR A 14 -15.49 0.78 -2.73
C THR A 14 -15.48 -0.49 -1.90
N LYS A 15 -16.29 -0.55 -0.84
CA LYS A 15 -16.46 -1.77 -0.03
C LYS A 15 -17.00 -2.90 -0.89
N THR A 16 -16.54 -4.12 -0.61
CA THR A 16 -17.17 -5.34 -1.15
C THR A 16 -18.01 -6.01 -0.06
N GLU A 17 -18.68 -7.11 -0.41
CA GLU A 17 -19.42 -7.92 0.56
C GLU A 17 -18.48 -8.60 1.58
N GLN A 18 -17.21 -8.81 1.22
CA GLN A 18 -16.25 -9.47 2.08
C GLN A 18 -15.56 -8.45 3.01
N PRO A 19 -15.61 -8.64 4.34
CA PRO A 19 -14.90 -7.78 5.28
C PRO A 19 -13.41 -7.69 4.98
N GLY A 20 -12.83 -6.49 5.15
CA GLY A 20 -11.43 -6.23 4.87
C GLY A 20 -11.06 -6.22 3.38
N ARG A 21 -12.05 -6.28 2.48
CA ARG A 21 -11.81 -6.19 1.03
C ARG A 21 -12.50 -5.00 0.39
N PHE A 22 -11.78 -4.43 -0.57
CA PHE A 22 -12.18 -3.23 -1.27
C PHE A 22 -11.83 -3.37 -2.75
N SER A 23 -12.52 -2.59 -3.57
CA SER A 23 -12.21 -2.44 -4.98
C SER A 23 -11.94 -0.99 -5.33
N TYR A 24 -11.06 -0.79 -6.30
CA TYR A 24 -10.76 0.51 -6.88
C TYR A 24 -10.46 0.35 -8.36
N THR A 25 -11.01 1.25 -9.19
CA THR A 25 -10.64 1.33 -10.60
C THR A 25 -9.94 2.65 -10.83
N SER A 26 -8.69 2.62 -11.29
CA SER A 26 -7.93 3.82 -11.59
C SER A 26 -8.51 4.52 -12.82
N PRO A 27 -9.06 5.75 -12.70
CA PRO A 27 -9.60 6.47 -13.85
C PRO A 27 -8.49 6.84 -14.85
N ARG A 28 -7.28 7.04 -14.35
CA ARG A 28 -6.10 7.43 -15.14
C ARG A 28 -5.51 6.28 -15.93
N TRP A 29 -5.48 5.08 -15.36
CA TRP A 29 -4.75 3.93 -15.93
C TRP A 29 -5.66 2.78 -16.37
N GLY A 30 -6.97 2.85 -16.08
CA GLY A 30 -7.93 1.79 -16.36
C GLY A 30 -7.66 0.49 -15.59
N SER A 31 -6.71 0.48 -14.65
CA SER A 31 -6.40 -0.71 -13.86
C SER A 31 -7.43 -0.94 -12.77
N LYS A 32 -7.79 -2.20 -12.55
CA LYS A 32 -8.68 -2.65 -11.48
C LYS A 32 -7.85 -3.20 -10.33
N HIS A 33 -8.14 -2.74 -9.12
CA HIS A 33 -7.42 -3.06 -7.90
C HIS A 33 -8.39 -3.81 -6.99
N ASN A 34 -8.04 -5.04 -6.62
CA ASN A 34 -8.68 -5.79 -5.56
C ASN A 34 -7.78 -5.70 -4.34
N ILE A 35 -8.24 -4.95 -3.34
CA ILE A 35 -7.46 -4.56 -2.17
C ILE A 35 -7.94 -5.39 -0.99
N HIS A 36 -7.00 -5.96 -0.24
CA HIS A 36 -7.27 -6.74 0.96
C HIS A 36 -6.39 -6.26 2.11
N VAL A 37 -7.02 -5.84 3.20
CA VAL A 37 -6.35 -5.68 4.50
C VAL A 37 -6.19 -7.07 5.07
N VAL A 38 -4.97 -7.62 4.95
CA VAL A 38 -4.63 -8.99 5.32
C VAL A 38 -4.60 -9.12 6.84
N GLU A 39 -3.92 -8.17 7.49
CA GLU A 39 -3.76 -8.15 8.94
C GLU A 39 -3.65 -6.70 9.41
N THR A 40 -4.23 -6.40 10.57
CA THR A 40 -4.05 -5.13 11.24
C THR A 40 -4.46 -5.28 12.70
N ASN A 41 -3.70 -4.64 13.60
CA ASN A 41 -4.11 -4.44 14.99
C ASN A 41 -4.76 -3.06 15.21
N TYR A 42 -4.99 -2.30 14.13
CA TYR A 42 -5.53 -0.94 14.09
C TYR A 42 -4.67 0.16 14.75
N GLU A 43 -3.96 -0.18 15.82
CA GLU A 43 -3.21 0.72 16.68
C GLU A 43 -1.77 0.96 16.22
N GLU A 44 -1.14 -0.01 15.56
CA GLU A 44 0.28 0.09 15.19
C GLU A 44 0.48 -0.02 13.69
N TYR A 45 -0.19 -0.96 13.02
CA TYR A 45 0.09 -1.25 11.62
C TYR A 45 -1.09 -1.82 10.85
N ALA A 46 -0.98 -1.83 9.52
CA ALA A 46 -1.82 -2.63 8.63
C ALA A 46 -0.99 -3.20 7.47
N LEU A 47 -1.12 -4.50 7.22
CA LEU A 47 -0.55 -5.19 6.06
C LEU A 47 -1.63 -5.32 4.99
N VAL A 48 -1.36 -4.77 3.80
CA VAL A 48 -2.34 -4.65 2.72
C VAL A 48 -1.78 -5.30 1.46
N ALA A 49 -2.51 -6.27 0.91
CA ALA A 49 -2.23 -6.89 -0.39
C ALA A 49 -3.20 -6.35 -1.44
N THR A 50 -2.68 -5.97 -2.61
CA THR A 50 -3.47 -5.49 -3.73
C THR A 50 -3.15 -6.29 -4.98
N GLN A 51 -4.17 -6.91 -5.55
CA GLN A 51 -4.11 -7.51 -6.87
C GLN A 51 -4.55 -6.48 -7.90
N ILE A 52 -3.63 -6.12 -8.79
CA ILE A 52 -3.85 -5.10 -9.82
C ILE A 52 -3.96 -5.81 -11.17
N SER A 53 -5.03 -5.55 -11.90
CA SER A 53 -5.26 -6.13 -13.23
C SER A 53 -5.52 -5.04 -14.27
N LYS A 54 -4.99 -5.27 -15.46
CA LYS A 54 -5.20 -4.46 -16.67
C LYS A 54 -5.19 -5.38 -17.89
N ASN A 55 -5.58 -4.87 -19.04
CA ASN A 55 -5.55 -5.60 -20.31
C ASN A 55 -4.16 -6.18 -20.66
N THR A 56 -3.09 -5.56 -20.18
CA THR A 56 -1.70 -5.95 -20.44
C THR A 56 -1.13 -6.92 -19.40
N GLY A 57 -1.92 -7.36 -18.42
CA GLY A 57 -1.50 -8.33 -17.41
C GLY A 57 -1.92 -7.97 -15.98
N SER A 58 -1.44 -8.76 -15.03
CA SER A 58 -1.67 -8.58 -13.59
C SER A 58 -0.36 -8.35 -12.85
N SER A 59 -0.45 -7.66 -11.71
CA SER A 59 0.67 -7.45 -10.80
C SER A 59 0.18 -7.42 -9.36
N THR A 60 1.02 -7.87 -8.44
CA THR A 60 0.77 -7.80 -7.00
C THR A 60 1.47 -6.60 -6.39
N MET A 61 0.85 -5.97 -5.39
CA MET A 61 1.46 -4.94 -4.56
C MET A 61 1.18 -5.26 -3.10
N VAL A 62 2.22 -5.21 -2.26
CA VAL A 62 2.11 -5.35 -0.80
C VAL A 62 2.54 -4.04 -0.16
N LEU A 63 1.76 -3.54 0.78
CA LEU A 63 2.06 -2.34 1.55
C LEU A 63 1.97 -2.63 3.05
N LEU A 64 2.99 -2.21 3.80
CA LEU A 64 2.93 -2.11 5.25
C LEU A 64 2.71 -0.65 5.65
N TYR A 65 1.54 -0.36 6.21
CA TYR A 65 1.26 0.92 6.84
C TYR A 65 1.65 0.87 8.32
N SER A 66 2.30 1.91 8.81
CA SER A 66 2.64 2.11 10.22
C SER A 66 2.00 3.39 10.75
N ARG A 67 1.62 3.39 12.02
CA ARG A 67 1.19 4.60 12.74
C ARG A 67 2.36 5.50 13.14
N THR A 68 3.55 4.94 13.26
CA THR A 68 4.80 5.65 13.57
C THR A 68 5.72 5.66 12.37
N LYS A 69 6.63 6.64 12.32
CA LYS A 69 7.66 6.69 11.25
C LYS A 69 8.67 5.55 11.38
N GLU A 70 8.92 5.09 12.60
CA GLU A 70 9.81 3.96 12.90
C GLU A 70 9.04 2.65 12.87
N LEU A 71 9.59 1.66 12.16
CA LEU A 71 9.08 0.30 12.07
C LEU A 71 9.92 -0.61 12.97
N SER A 72 9.29 -1.51 13.72
CA SER A 72 10.04 -2.51 14.48
C SER A 72 10.59 -3.60 13.55
N PRO A 73 11.71 -4.26 13.92
CA PRO A 73 12.30 -5.35 13.12
C PRO A 73 11.31 -6.49 12.82
N GLU A 74 10.46 -6.83 13.79
CA GLU A 74 9.43 -7.87 13.65
C GLU A 74 8.42 -7.54 12.55
N ARG A 75 7.95 -6.29 12.47
CA ARG A 75 6.97 -5.89 11.44
C ARG A 75 7.61 -5.83 10.06
N LEU A 76 8.90 -5.47 9.99
CA LEU A 76 9.68 -5.51 8.77
C LEU A 76 9.87 -6.95 8.26
N GLU A 77 10.20 -7.88 9.15
CA GLU A 77 10.34 -9.31 8.84
C GLU A 77 9.01 -9.90 8.35
N MET A 78 7.91 -9.63 9.05
CA MET A 78 6.56 -10.04 8.64
C MET A 78 6.20 -9.51 7.24
N PHE A 79 6.45 -8.23 6.96
CA PHE A 79 6.21 -7.65 5.62
C PHE A 79 7.07 -8.30 4.54
N THR A 80 8.35 -8.56 4.84
CA THR A 80 9.29 -9.18 3.89
C THR A 80 8.87 -10.62 3.59
N GLN A 81 8.56 -11.40 4.62
CA GLN A 81 8.11 -12.80 4.47
C GLN A 81 6.82 -12.88 3.67
N PHE A 82 5.81 -12.08 4.03
CA PHE A 82 4.55 -12.06 3.31
C PHE A 82 4.71 -11.61 1.85
N SER A 83 5.57 -10.62 1.58
CA SER A 83 5.85 -10.17 0.20
C SER A 83 6.43 -11.29 -0.66
N ARG A 84 7.33 -12.11 -0.12
CA ARG A 84 7.88 -13.30 -0.80
C ARG A 84 6.81 -14.36 -1.06
N GLU A 85 5.91 -14.59 -0.12
CA GLU A 85 4.77 -15.50 -0.29
C GLU A 85 3.81 -15.03 -1.39
N GLN A 86 3.73 -13.72 -1.63
CA GLN A 86 3.01 -13.13 -2.75
C GLN A 86 3.78 -13.17 -4.09
N GLY A 87 4.99 -13.76 -4.10
CA GLY A 87 5.82 -13.93 -5.29
C GLY A 87 6.70 -12.74 -5.63
N LEU A 88 6.86 -11.76 -4.72
CA LEU A 88 7.79 -10.65 -4.90
C LEU A 88 9.22 -11.08 -4.54
N THR A 89 10.19 -10.63 -5.32
CA THR A 89 11.61 -10.83 -5.06
C THR A 89 12.16 -9.79 -4.09
N ASP A 90 13.30 -10.07 -3.46
CA ASP A 90 13.92 -9.14 -2.50
C ASP A 90 14.25 -7.77 -3.12
N ASP A 91 14.61 -7.73 -4.39
CA ASP A 91 14.89 -6.49 -5.13
C ASP A 91 13.63 -5.64 -5.41
N GLU A 92 12.44 -6.25 -5.30
CA GLU A 92 11.15 -5.57 -5.45
C GLU A 92 10.59 -5.07 -4.11
N ILE A 93 11.20 -5.47 -2.98
CA ILE A 93 10.81 -5.09 -1.63
C ILE A 93 11.60 -3.84 -1.21
N LEU A 94 10.91 -2.70 -1.15
CA LEU A 94 11.53 -1.41 -0.88
C LEU A 94 11.05 -0.82 0.45
N ILE A 95 12.00 -0.33 1.25
CA ILE A 95 11.71 0.47 2.43
C ILE A 95 11.78 1.94 2.07
N LEU A 96 10.63 2.59 2.08
CA LEU A 96 10.53 4.00 1.70
C LEU A 96 11.24 4.88 2.73
N PRO A 97 12.01 5.90 2.29
CA PRO A 97 12.63 6.83 3.22
C PRO A 97 11.56 7.60 4.00
N GLN A 98 11.84 7.86 5.28
CA GLN A 98 11.01 8.74 6.08
C GLN A 98 11.07 10.16 5.50
N THR A 99 10.00 10.61 4.86
CA THR A 99 9.91 11.98 4.36
C THR A 99 9.32 12.89 5.44
N GLY A 100 9.96 14.05 5.64
CA GLY A 100 9.45 15.16 6.45
C GLY A 100 8.15 15.72 5.87
N GLU A 101 7.37 16.39 6.71
CA GLU A 101 5.97 16.78 6.53
C GLU A 101 5.56 17.31 5.14
N ALA A 102 4.62 16.62 4.48
CA ALA A 102 3.56 17.29 3.73
C ALA A 102 2.37 17.51 4.68
N GLY A 103 2.62 18.19 5.80
CA GLY A 103 1.60 18.55 6.78
C GLY A 103 0.85 19.76 6.27
N SER A 104 -0.33 19.56 5.71
CA SER A 104 -1.28 20.66 5.52
C SER A 104 -1.89 21.02 6.88
N THR A 105 -1.15 21.77 7.69
CA THR A 105 -1.76 22.61 8.72
C THR A 105 -2.29 23.84 7.99
N GLY A 106 -3.50 23.73 7.45
CA GLY A 106 -4.24 24.83 6.86
C GLY A 106 -5.67 24.75 7.35
N ARG A 107 -6.04 25.76 8.16
CA ARG A 107 -7.35 26.01 8.79
C ARG A 107 -8.56 25.72 7.92
#